data_AF-A0A965K8S7-F1
#
_entry.id   AF-A0A965K8S7-F1
#
_cell.length_a   1.000
_cell.length_b   1.000
_cell.length_c   1.000
_cell.angle_alpha   90.00
_cell.angle_beta   90.00
_cell.angle_gamma   90.00
#
_symmetry.space_group_name_H-M   'P 1'
#
loop_
_entity.id
_entity.type
_entity.pdbx_description
1 polymer ?
#
loop_
_entity_poly.entity_id
_entity_poly.type
_entity_poly.pdbx_seq_one_letter_code
_entity_poly.pdbx_strand_id
1 'polypeptide(L)'
;MHHFRTLLWHELRTAFLTWSNWAAAALFLTLVGAIHWFAILECSRAPQPWTPVEATFRLFWLPLLCVLPLLTMRSFAEERRQGTLSALLTTTASTAAIVWAKFISAWITWVV
;
A
#
# COMPACT_ATOMS: atom_id res chain seq x y z
N MET A 1 12.21 -16.18 -18.89
CA MET A 1 10.97 -15.98 -18.08
C MET A 1 11.09 -16.50 -16.65
N HIS A 2 11.96 -17.47 -16.33
CA HIS A 2 12.10 -17.99 -14.96
C HIS A 2 12.62 -16.95 -13.95
N HIS A 3 13.56 -16.09 -14.35
CA HIS A 3 14.15 -15.07 -13.45
C HIS A 3 13.12 -14.04 -12.93
N PHE A 4 12.08 -13.73 -13.69
CA PHE A 4 11.04 -12.79 -13.26
C PHE A 4 10.17 -13.37 -12.15
N ARG A 5 9.75 -14.64 -12.27
CA ARG A 5 8.94 -15.31 -11.25
C ARG A 5 9.69 -15.49 -9.94
N THR A 6 10.99 -15.83 -10.00
CA THR A 6 11.82 -15.96 -8.80
C THR A 6 12.00 -14.62 -8.09
N LEU A 7 12.21 -13.54 -8.87
CA LEU A 7 12.31 -12.19 -8.33
C LEU A 7 10.98 -11.75 -7.69
N LEU A 8 9.86 -11.93 -8.38
CA LEU A 8 8.53 -11.58 -7.88
C LEU A 8 8.19 -12.32 -6.57
N TRP A 9 8.48 -13.61 -6.49
CA TRP A 9 8.21 -14.40 -5.28
C TRP A 9 9.07 -13.95 -4.09
N HIS A 10 10.32 -13.58 -4.36
CA HIS A 10 11.20 -13.01 -3.34
C HIS A 10 10.66 -11.66 -2.84
N GLU A 11 10.32 -10.76 -3.76
CA GLU A 11 9.76 -9.44 -3.45
C GLU A 11 8.44 -9.54 -2.68
N LEU A 12 7.55 -10.48 -3.05
CA LEU A 12 6.30 -10.73 -2.34
C LEU A 12 6.54 -11.16 -0.90
N ARG A 13 7.42 -12.15 -0.69
CA ARG A 13 7.76 -12.61 0.66
C ARG A 13 8.34 -11.48 1.50
N THR A 14 9.25 -10.71 0.94
CA THR A 14 9.83 -9.55 1.63
C THR A 14 8.75 -8.51 1.94
N ALA A 15 7.85 -8.21 0.99
CA ALA A 15 6.75 -7.27 1.19
C ALA A 15 5.79 -7.70 2.30
N PHE A 16 5.39 -8.98 2.35
CA PHE A 16 4.51 -9.53 3.39
C PHE A 16 5.18 -9.65 4.76
N LEU A 17 6.48 -9.94 4.83
CA LEU A 17 7.19 -10.06 6.11
C LEU A 17 7.55 -8.70 6.72
N THR A 18 7.39 -7.63 5.96
CA THR A 18 7.84 -6.31 6.39
C THR A 18 6.79 -5.63 7.29
N TRP A 19 7.18 -5.39 8.55
CA TRP A 19 6.32 -4.75 9.56
C TRP A 19 5.67 -3.43 9.10
N SER A 20 6.39 -2.59 8.35
CA SER A 20 5.84 -1.29 7.94
C SER A 20 4.69 -1.39 6.91
N ASN A 21 4.54 -2.49 6.17
CA ASN A 21 3.35 -2.67 5.31
C ASN A 21 2.12 -2.93 6.18
N TRP A 22 2.26 -3.76 7.20
CA TRP A 22 1.21 -3.98 8.21
C TRP A 22 0.89 -2.70 8.99
N ALA A 23 1.90 -1.88 9.31
CA ALA A 23 1.67 -0.58 9.94
C ALA A 23 0.89 0.38 9.03
N ALA A 24 1.18 0.40 7.72
CA ALA A 24 0.42 1.20 6.75
C ALA A 24 -1.03 0.71 6.60
N ALA A 25 -1.24 -0.61 6.56
CA ALA A 25 -2.57 -1.21 6.53
C ALA A 25 -3.37 -0.91 7.81
N ALA A 26 -2.73 -1.03 8.98
CA ALA A 26 -3.36 -0.70 10.27
C ALA A 26 -3.74 0.79 10.34
N LEU A 27 -2.87 1.69 9.87
CA LEU A 27 -3.15 3.13 9.79
C LEU A 27 -4.35 3.40 8.87
N PHE A 28 -4.38 2.78 7.68
CA PHE A 28 -5.48 2.92 6.74
C PHE A 28 -6.82 2.50 7.37
N LEU A 29 -6.87 1.30 7.93
CA LEU A 29 -8.07 0.75 8.56
C LEU A 29 -8.53 1.60 9.73
N THR A 30 -7.59 2.13 10.53
CA THR A 30 -7.91 3.01 11.66
C THR A 30 -8.50 4.33 11.18
N LEU A 31 -7.93 4.93 10.13
CA LEU A 31 -8.45 6.19 9.56
C LEU A 31 -9.84 6.00 8.95
N VAL A 32 -10.03 4.99 8.10
CA VAL A 32 -11.33 4.68 7.49
C VAL A 32 -12.37 4.34 8.56
N GLY A 33 -11.99 3.51 9.54
CA GLY A 33 -12.84 3.12 10.67
C GLY A 33 -13.24 4.31 11.53
N ALA A 34 -12.32 5.24 11.81
CA ALA A 34 -12.62 6.46 12.54
C ALA A 34 -13.60 7.35 11.77
N ILE A 35 -13.38 7.58 10.47
CA ILE A 35 -14.30 8.34 9.61
C ILE A 35 -15.70 7.71 9.62
N HIS A 36 -15.78 6.38 9.49
CA HIS A 36 -17.06 5.67 9.50
C HIS A 36 -17.77 5.75 10.85
N TRP A 37 -17.01 5.62 11.94
CA TRP A 37 -17.53 5.77 13.30
C TRP A 37 -18.15 7.15 13.54
N PHE A 38 -17.46 8.22 13.11
CA PHE A 38 -17.99 9.57 13.19
C PHE A 38 -19.25 9.74 12.33
N ALA A 39 -19.28 9.17 11.12
CA ALA A 39 -20.44 9.23 10.24
C ALA A 39 -21.68 8.55 10.86
N ILE A 40 -21.50 7.40 11.53
CA ILE A 40 -22.59 6.72 12.27
C ILE A 40 -23.07 7.59 13.43
N LEU A 41 -22.14 8.17 14.18
CA LEU A 41 -22.45 9.01 15.34
C LEU A 41 -23.27 10.25 14.95
N GLU A 42 -22.95 10.87 13.82
CA GLU A 42 -23.72 12.01 13.28
C GLU A 42 -25.13 11.62 12.86
N CYS A 43 -25.28 10.51 12.14
CA CYS A 43 -26.59 10.01 11.71
C CYS A 43 -27.45 9.51 12.89
N SER A 44 -26.82 9.08 13.98
CA SER A 44 -27.50 8.62 15.19
C SER A 44 -28.04 9.78 16.05
N ARG A 45 -27.43 10.97 15.96
CA ARG A 45 -27.84 12.16 16.71
C ARG A 45 -28.96 12.94 16.02
N ALA A 46 -28.92 13.02 14.70
CA ALA A 46 -29.91 13.73 13.91
C ALA A 46 -30.13 13.03 12.57
N PRO A 47 -31.35 13.05 12.01
CA PRO A 47 -31.61 12.59 10.66
C PRO A 47 -30.76 13.38 9.66
N GLN A 48 -29.86 12.70 8.97
CA GLN A 48 -29.07 13.27 7.89
C GLN A 48 -29.68 12.88 6.54
N PRO A 49 -29.54 13.71 5.49
CA PRO A 49 -30.01 13.37 4.15
C PRO A 49 -29.12 12.34 3.44
N TRP A 50 -27.98 11.96 4.03
CA TRP A 50 -27.04 10.98 3.53
C TRP A 50 -26.86 9.81 4.49
N THR A 51 -26.46 8.67 3.96
CA THR A 51 -26.13 7.49 4.77
C THR A 51 -24.72 7.60 5.37
N PRO A 52 -24.43 6.91 6.49
CA PRO A 52 -23.07 6.85 7.04
C PRO A 52 -22.03 6.34 6.03
N VAL A 53 -22.46 5.44 5.14
CA VAL A 53 -21.63 4.87 4.06
C VAL A 53 -21.28 5.96 3.04
N GLU A 54 -22.26 6.73 2.57
CA GLU A 54 -22.02 7.84 1.64
C GLU A 54 -21.07 8.90 2.23
N ALA A 55 -21.27 9.26 3.51
CA ALA A 55 -20.37 10.20 4.20
C ALA A 55 -18.93 9.67 4.27
N THR A 56 -18.76 8.36 4.50
CA THR A 56 -17.45 7.70 4.52
C THR A 56 -16.79 7.72 3.15
N PHE A 57 -17.52 7.38 2.09
CA PHE A 57 -17.01 7.42 0.72
C PHE A 57 -16.64 8.83 0.26
N ARG A 58 -17.38 9.85 0.71
CA ARG A 58 -17.08 11.25 0.39
C ARG A 58 -15.75 11.72 0.99
N LEU A 59 -15.34 11.14 2.12
CA LEU A 59 -14.07 11.42 2.80
C LEU A 59 -12.97 10.40 2.49
N PHE A 60 -13.23 9.41 1.64
CA PHE A 60 -12.31 8.30 1.37
C PHE A 60 -10.98 8.72 0.72
N TRP A 61 -10.95 9.88 0.07
CA TRP A 61 -9.72 10.45 -0.49
C TRP A 61 -8.66 10.77 0.58
N LEU A 62 -9.07 11.04 1.82
CA LEU A 62 -8.17 11.47 2.89
C LEU A 62 -7.30 10.32 3.41
N PRO A 63 -7.83 9.13 3.75
CA PRO A 63 -7.02 7.94 4.01
C PRO A 63 -6.13 7.54 2.82
N LEU A 64 -6.62 7.67 1.59
CA LEU A 64 -5.85 7.36 0.38
C LEU A 64 -4.59 8.23 0.25
N LEU A 65 -4.66 9.53 0.59
CA LEU A 65 -3.50 10.42 0.57
C LEU A 65 -2.40 10.00 1.54
N CYS A 66 -2.74 9.38 2.66
CA CYS A 66 -1.74 8.85 3.59
C CYS A 66 -1.11 7.55 3.07
N VAL A 67 -1.91 6.67 2.47
CA VAL A 67 -1.51 5.31 2.09
C VAL A 67 -0.74 5.25 0.78
N LEU A 68 -1.14 6.03 -0.23
CA LEU A 68 -0.48 6.06 -1.54
C LEU A 68 1.03 6.35 -1.48
N PRO A 69 1.52 7.39 -0.77
CA PRO A 69 2.95 7.65 -0.67
C PRO A 69 3.69 6.59 0.15
N LEU A 70 3.06 6.03 1.19
CA LEU A 70 3.64 4.95 2.00
C LEU A 70 3.88 3.68 1.18
N LEU A 71 2.99 3.36 0.24
CA LEU A 71 3.11 2.17 -0.61
C LEU A 71 4.08 2.35 -1.79
N THR A 72 4.03 3.50 -2.47
CA THR A 72 4.73 3.69 -3.76
C THR A 72 6.19 4.12 -3.61
N MET A 73 6.52 4.94 -2.61
CA MET A 73 7.88 5.48 -2.47
C MET A 73 8.85 4.49 -1.82
N ARG A 74 8.34 3.47 -1.15
CA ARG A 74 9.17 2.64 -0.27
C ARG A 74 10.08 1.68 -1.02
N SER A 75 9.58 0.98 -2.05
CA SER A 75 10.35 -0.10 -2.68
C SER A 75 11.69 0.39 -3.26
N PHE A 76 11.73 1.60 -3.80
CA PHE A 76 12.95 2.24 -4.29
C PHE A 76 13.74 2.96 -3.20
N ALA A 77 13.07 3.58 -2.21
CA ALA A 77 13.77 4.27 -1.12
C ALA A 77 14.52 3.30 -0.20
N GLU A 78 13.96 2.11 0.05
CA GLU A 78 14.57 1.09 0.90
C GLU A 78 15.86 0.52 0.26
N GLU A 79 15.85 0.25 -1.04
CA GLU A 79 17.05 -0.21 -1.77
C GLU A 79 18.11 0.89 -1.91
N ARG A 80 17.67 2.15 -2.06
CA ARG A 80 18.59 3.28 -2.03
C ARG A 80 19.23 3.46 -0.66
N ARG A 81 18.48 3.23 0.43
CA ARG A 81 19.00 3.28 1.81
C ARG A 81 19.94 2.12 2.12
N GLN A 82 19.66 0.93 1.59
CA GLN A 82 20.48 -0.27 1.80
C GLN A 82 21.72 -0.35 0.89
N GLY A 83 21.87 0.58 -0.08
CA GLY A 83 22.97 0.56 -1.04
C GLY A 83 22.91 -0.60 -2.04
N THR A 84 21.82 -1.38 -2.02
CA THR A 84 21.61 -2.54 -2.90
C THR A 84 21.16 -2.14 -4.30
N LEU A 85 20.70 -0.90 -4.49
CA LEU A 85 20.30 -0.37 -5.79
C LEU A 85 21.39 -0.53 -6.85
N SER A 86 22.65 -0.23 -6.48
CA SER A 86 23.79 -0.36 -7.39
C SER A 86 24.03 -1.82 -7.81
N ALA A 87 23.88 -2.77 -6.88
CA ALA A 87 24.02 -4.19 -7.16
C ALA A 87 22.87 -4.72 -8.05
N LEU A 88 21.65 -4.21 -7.83
CA LEU A 88 20.46 -4.62 -8.56
C LEU A 88 20.46 -4.13 -10.01
N LEU A 89 21.01 -2.94 -10.25
CA LEU A 89 21.21 -2.37 -11.59
C LEU A 89 22.38 -3.01 -12.35
N THR A 90 23.34 -3.63 -11.65
CA THR A 90 24.42 -4.41 -12.28
C THR A 90 24.05 -5.87 -12.59
N THR A 91 22.87 -6.32 -12.15
CA THR A 91 22.41 -7.68 -12.40
C THR A 91 21.99 -7.86 -13.86
N THR A 92 22.15 -9.05 -14.41
CA THR A 92 21.78 -9.42 -15.80
C THR A 92 20.26 -9.42 -16.08
N ALA A 93 19.43 -9.01 -15.11
CA ALA A 93 17.99 -8.95 -15.27
C ALA A 93 17.58 -7.65 -15.97
N SER A 94 16.60 -7.75 -16.86
CA SER A 94 16.03 -6.57 -17.53
C SER A 94 15.44 -5.61 -16.50
N THR A 95 15.77 -4.32 -16.61
CA THR A 95 15.22 -3.24 -15.77
C THR A 95 13.69 -3.24 -15.75
N ALA A 96 13.05 -3.56 -16.87
CA ALA A 96 11.59 -3.67 -16.95
C ALA A 96 11.04 -4.82 -16.09
N ALA A 97 11.74 -5.97 -16.05
CA ALA A 97 11.34 -7.10 -15.22
C ALA A 97 11.43 -6.77 -13.72
N ILE A 98 12.42 -5.97 -13.32
CA ILE A 98 12.58 -5.48 -11.93
C ILE A 98 11.43 -4.53 -11.56
N VAL A 99 11.15 -3.54 -12.40
CA VAL A 99 10.07 -2.56 -12.15
C VAL A 99 8.72 -3.26 -12.03
N TRP A 100 8.39 -4.17 -12.95
CA TRP A 100 7.13 -4.91 -12.91
C TRP A 100 7.03 -5.84 -11.70
N ALA A 101 8.12 -6.51 -11.30
CA ALA A 101 8.10 -7.39 -10.14
C ALA A 101 7.83 -6.60 -8.84
N LYS A 102 8.46 -5.44 -8.68
CA LYS A 102 8.24 -4.55 -7.52
C LYS A 102 6.83 -3.97 -7.50
N PHE A 103 6.32 -3.52 -8.65
CA PHE A 103 4.97 -2.98 -8.76
C PHE A 103 3.91 -4.03 -8.42
N ILE A 104 4.00 -5.22 -9.03
CA ILE A 104 3.04 -6.31 -8.81
C ILE A 104 3.10 -6.81 -7.36
N SER A 105 4.29 -6.92 -6.78
CA SER A 105 4.45 -7.29 -5.36
C SER A 105 3.74 -6.29 -4.43
N ALA A 106 3.96 -4.99 -4.64
CA ALA A 106 3.32 -3.95 -3.84
C ALA A 106 1.79 -3.96 -4.01
N TRP A 107 1.31 -4.14 -5.24
CA TRP A 107 -0.12 -4.20 -5.54
C TRP A 107 -0.79 -5.42 -4.89
N ILE A 108 -0.21 -6.61 -5.03
CA ILE A 108 -0.74 -7.84 -4.41
C ILE A 108 -0.77 -7.72 -2.88
N THR A 109 0.28 -7.15 -2.28
CA THR A 109 0.33 -6.97 -0.82
C THR A 109 -0.76 -6.03 -0.30
N TRP A 110 -1.28 -5.13 -1.14
CA TRP A 110 -2.36 -4.22 -0.76
C TRP A 110 -3.76 -4.78 -1.03
N VAL A 111 -3.89 -5.62 -2.07
CA VAL A 111 -5.16 -6.28 -2.41
C VAL A 111 -5.53 -7.36 -1.40
N VAL A 112 -4.53 -8.02 -0.80
CA VAL A 112 -4.70 -9.05 0.24
C VAL A 112 -4.88 -8.41 1.61
#